data_AF-A0A160VC92-F1
#
_entry.id   AF-A0A160VC92-F1
#
_cell.length_a   1.000
_cell.length_b   1.000
_cell.length_c   1.000
_cell.angle_alpha   90.00
_cell.angle_beta   90.00
_cell.angle_gamma   90.00
#
_symmetry.space_group_name_H-M   'P 1'
#
loop_
_entity.id
_entity.type
_entity.pdbx_description
1 polymer ?
#
loop_
_entity_poly.entity_id
_entity_poly.type
_entity_poly.pdbx_seq_one_letter_code
_entity_poly.pdbx_strand_id
1 'polypeptide(L)' 'MNGPHIYGDYHSGKVHGFRIKIGEATGYSRPIDSGLNITSFGEDDQGEIYALSPNAAAFTT' A
#
# COMPACT_ATOMS: atom_id res chain seq x y z
N MET A 1 -9.84 -2.62 -15.01
CA MET A 1 -9.61 -2.03 -13.68
C MET A 1 -9.93 -3.08 -12.62
N ASN A 2 -9.08 -4.09 -12.45
CA ASN A 2 -9.28 -5.13 -11.45
C ASN A 2 -7.98 -5.25 -10.64
N GLY A 3 -8.01 -4.76 -9.40
CA GLY A 3 -6.87 -4.78 -8.50
C GLY A 3 -7.27 -4.23 -7.13
N PRO A 4 -6.59 -4.64 -6.05
CA PRO A 4 -6.74 -3.99 -4.76
C PRO A 4 -6.24 -2.54 -4.88
N HIS A 5 -6.97 -1.63 -4.27
CA HIS A 5 -6.49 -0.28 -3.98
C HIS A 5 -5.65 -0.37 -2.71
N ILE A 6 -4.50 0.28 -2.71
CA ILE A 6 -3.61 0.32 -1.56
C ILE A 6 -3.51 1.74 -1.01
N TYR A 7 -3.40 1.86 0.31
CA TYR A 7 -3.04 3.11 0.96
C TYR A 7 -2.05 2.84 2.09
N GLY A 8 -1.13 3.78 2.29
CA GLY A 8 -0.18 3.78 3.40
C GLY A 8 -0.55 4.85 4.42
N ASP A 9 -0.53 4.49 5.70
CA ASP A 9 -0.59 5.45 6.80
C ASP A 9 0.83 5.94 7.12
N TYR A 10 1.07 7.24 6.94
CA TYR A 10 2.38 7.86 7.17
C TYR A 10 2.88 7.68 8.61
N HIS A 11 2.01 7.75 9.62
CA HIS A 11 2.45 7.72 11.01
C HIS A 11 2.64 6.31 11.55
N SER A 12 1.73 5.38 11.22
CA SER A 12 1.84 4.00 11.70
C SER A 12 2.66 3.09 10.80
N GLY A 13 2.94 3.49 9.56
CA GLY A 13 3.63 2.67 8.57
C GLY A 13 2.84 1.46 8.08
N LYS A 14 1.53 1.43 8.34
CA LYS A 14 0.63 0.37 7.90
C LYS A 14 0.24 0.56 6.44
N VAL A 15 0.34 -0.51 5.66
CA VAL A 15 -0.20 -0.59 4.30
C VAL A 15 -1.48 -1.40 4.33
N HIS A 16 -2.54 -0.84 3.76
CA HIS A 16 -3.86 -1.45 3.70
C HIS A 16 -4.27 -1.69 2.26
N GLY A 17 -4.85 -2.87 1.98
CA GLY A 17 -5.49 -3.19 0.71
C GLY A 17 -7.02 -3.23 0.85
N PHE A 18 -7.74 -2.69 -0.12
CA PHE A 18 -9.20 -2.77 -0.22
C PHE A 18 -9.65 -2.91 -1.67
N ARG A 19 -10.89 -3.37 -1.89
CA ARG A 19 -11.53 -3.39 -3.21
C ARG A 19 -12.69 -2.41 -3.24
N ILE A 20 -12.86 -1.72 -4.36
CA ILE A 20 -14.07 -0.92 -4.56
C ILE A 20 -15.16 -1.80 -5.18
N LYS A 21 -16.31 -1.88 -4.51
CA LYS A 21 -17.54 -2.48 -5.05
C LYS A 21 -18.67 -1.48 -4.92
N ILE A 22 -19.28 -1.11 -6.04
CA ILE A 22 -20.43 -0.19 -6.07
C ILE A 22 -20.13 1.13 -5.35
N GLY A 23 -18.91 1.68 -5.54
CA GLY A 23 -18.48 2.93 -4.90
C GLY A 23 -18.03 2.80 -3.45
N GLU A 24 -18.12 1.63 -2.83
CA GLU A 24 -17.73 1.40 -1.44
C GLU A 24 -16.42 0.63 -1.31
N ALA A 25 -15.59 1.01 -0.34
CA ALA A 25 -14.40 0.26 0.04
C ALA A 25 -14.80 -0.99 0.83
N THR A 26 -14.48 -2.16 0.28
CA THR A 26 -14.84 -3.48 0.80
C THR A 26 -13.61 -4.39 0.86
N GLY A 27 -13.64 -5.42 1.71
CA GLY A 27 -12.59 -6.45 1.74
C GLY A 27 -11.23 -5.93 2.22
N TYR A 28 -11.21 -5.32 3.40
CA TYR A 28 -9.98 -4.91 4.08
C TYR A 28 -9.05 -6.11 4.31
N SER A 29 -7.82 -6.04 3.81
CA SER A 29 -6.78 -7.00 4.17
C SER A 29 -6.21 -6.69 5.56
N ARG A 30 -5.58 -7.70 6.19
CA ARG A 30 -4.69 -7.42 7.33
C ARG A 30 -3.61 -6.45 6.86
N PRO A 31 -3.36 -5.35 7.61
CA PRO A 31 -2.35 -4.41 7.20
C PRO A 31 -0.97 -5.04 7.26
N ILE A 32 -0.13 -4.72 6.28
CA ILE A 32 1.30 -4.97 6.35
C ILE A 32 1.87 -3.89 7.25
N ASP A 33 2.57 -4.28 8.31
CA ASP A 33 3.27 -3.36 9.19
C ASP A 33 4.72 -3.23 8.72
N SER A 34 5.06 -2.08 8.13
CA SER A 34 6.42 -1.83 7.64
C SER A 34 7.34 -1.27 8.73
N GLY A 35 6.80 -0.71 9.81
CA GLY A 35 7.55 0.09 10.77
C GLY A 35 8.18 1.37 10.20
N LEU A 36 7.80 1.79 8.98
CA LEU A 36 8.41 2.92 8.26
C LEU A 36 7.37 3.99 7.92
N ASN A 37 7.77 5.25 7.90
CA ASN A 37 6.89 6.34 7.48
C ASN A 37 6.71 6.30 5.96
N ILE A 38 5.55 5.89 5.46
CA ILE A 38 5.29 5.74 4.02
C ILE A 38 4.81 7.08 3.44
N THR A 39 5.49 7.56 2.40
CA THR A 39 5.20 8.84 1.75
C THR A 39 4.62 8.70 0.35
N SER A 40 4.96 7.64 -0.36
CA SER A 40 4.47 7.37 -1.72
C SER A 40 4.69 5.92 -2.10
N PHE A 41 4.06 5.51 -3.21
CA PHE A 41 4.23 4.21 -3.83
C PHE A 41 4.66 4.36 -5.29
N GLY A 42 5.33 3.35 -5.83
CA GLY A 42 5.67 3.21 -7.24
C GLY A 42 5.49 1.77 -7.72
N GLU A 43 5.33 1.60 -9.02
CA GLU A 43 5.22 0.30 -9.71
C GLU A 43 6.29 0.23 -10.79
N ASP A 44 6.97 -0.92 -10.91
CA ASP A 44 7.92 -1.17 -12.00
C ASP A 44 7.24 -1.75 -13.26
N ASP A 45 8.02 -2.16 -14.27
CA ASP A 45 7.48 -2.73 -15.51
C ASP A 45 7.05 -4.20 -15.38
N GLN A 46 7.35 -4.86 -14.25
CA GLN A 46 6.89 -6.21 -13.92
C GLN A 46 5.61 -6.20 -13.06
N GLY A 47 5.23 -5.03 -12.53
CA GLY A 47 4.05 -4.86 -11.68
C GLY A 47 4.34 -5.00 -10.19
N GLU A 48 5.61 -5.00 -9.78
CA GLU A 48 6.00 -5.02 -8.37
C GLU A 48 5.79 -3.64 -7.75
N ILE A 49 5.25 -3.62 -6.53
CA ILE A 49 4.93 -2.37 -5.82
C ILE A 49 6.00 -2.04 -4.79
N TYR A 50 6.46 -0.80 -4.81
CA TYR A 50 7.46 -0.25 -3.90
C TYR A 50 6.87 0.86 -3.05
N ALA A 51 7.31 0.97 -1.79
CA ALA A 51 6.94 2.06 -0.89
C ALA A 51 8.17 2.90 -0.53
N LEU A 52 8.01 4.23 -0.62
CA LEU A 52 9.07 5.18 -0.30
C LEU A 52 8.90 5.73 1.11
N SER A 53 9.98 5.66 1.89
CA SER A 53 10.11 6.34 3.17
C SER A 53 11.23 7.37 3.11
N PRO A 54 11.11 8.52 3.81
CA PRO A 54 12.17 9.53 3.82
C PRO A 54 13.54 9.00 4.27
N ASN A 55 13.54 7.93 5.09
CA ASN A 55 14.74 7.40 5.73
C ASN A 55 15.04 5.93 5.36
N ALA A 56 14.25 5.31 4.47
CA ALA A 56 14.40 3.91 4.06
C ALA A 56 13.61 3.58 2.78
N ALA A 57 13.98 2.50 2.09
CA ALA A 57 13.11 1.87 1.08
C ALA A 57 12.35 0.70 1.73
N ALA A 58 11.05 0.59 1.48
CA ALA A 58 10.22 -0.51 1.94
C ALA A 58 9.70 -1.33 0.74
N PHE A 59 9.81 -2.66 0.82
CA PHE A 59 9.33 -3.58 -0.22
C PHE A 59 8.01 -4.21 0.23
N THR A 60 7.01 -4.26 -0.66
CA THR A 60 5.77 -5.01 -0.42
C THR A 60 5.63 -6.09 -1.50
N THR A 61 5.34 -7.32 -1.08
CA THR A 61 5.12 -8.49 -1.94
C THR A 61 3.64 -8.81 -2.07
#